data_AF-A0A376L8K8-F1
#
_entry.id   AF-A0A376L8K8-F1
#
_cell.length_a   1.000
_cell.length_b   1.000
_cell.length_c   1.000
_cell.angle_alpha   90.00
_cell.angle_beta   90.00
_cell.angle_gamma   90.00
#
_symmetry.space_group_name_H-M   'P 1'
#
loop_
_entity.id
_entity.type
_entity.pdbx_description
1 polymer ?
#
loop_
_entity_poly.entity_id
_entity_poly.type
_entity_poly.pdbx_seq_one_letter_code
_entity_poly.pdbx_strand_id
1 'polypeptide(L)' 'MILERVEIVGFRGINRLSLMLNKTNVLIGGERVG' A
#
# COMPACT_ATOMS: atom_id res chain seq x y z
N MET A 1 -7.43 -1.80 -16.42
CA MET A 1 -7.36 -2.63 -15.19
C MET A 1 -7.12 -1.69 -14.02
N ILE A 2 -7.90 -1.79 -12.94
CA ILE A 2 -7.80 -0.94 -11.75
C ILE A 2 -7.63 -1.82 -10.51
N LEU A 3 -6.82 -1.36 -9.55
CA LEU A 3 -6.69 -2.02 -8.25
C LEU A 3 -7.76 -1.49 -7.31
N GLU A 4 -8.50 -2.39 -6.67
CA GLU A 4 -9.54 -2.04 -5.70
C GLU A 4 -9.05 -2.22 -4.26
N ARG A 5 -8.11 -3.15 -4.04
CA ARG A 5 -7.56 -3.48 -2.72
C ARG A 5 -6.11 -3.93 -2.84
N VAL A 6 -5.30 -3.52 -1.88
CA VAL A 6 -3.94 -4.03 -1.68
C VAL A 6 -3.82 -4.56 -0.25
N GLU A 7 -3.34 -5.80 -0.13
CA GLU A 7 -2.99 -6.43 1.13
C GLU A 7 -1.51 -6.82 1.09
N ILE A 8 -0.72 -6.32 2.04
CA ILE A 8 0.70 -6.66 2.20
C ILE A 8 0.88 -7.26 3.59
N VAL A 9 1.55 -8.40 3.66
CA VAL A 9 1.87 -9.07 4.93
C VAL A 9 3.34 -9.47 4.91
N GLY A 10 4.09 -9.07 5.94
CA GLY A 10 5.47 -9.49 6.17
C GLY A 10 6.49 -9.09 5.10
N PHE A 11 6.34 -7.93 4.44
CA PHE A 11 7.21 -7.52 3.34
C PHE A 11 8.03 -6.27 3.68
N ARG A 12 9.36 -6.35 3.57
CA ARG A 12 10.30 -5.22 3.71
C ARG A 12 10.04 -4.30 4.93
N GLY A 13 9.67 -4.89 6.07
CA GLY A 13 9.37 -4.16 7.31
C GLY A 13 7.89 -3.78 7.50
N ILE A 14 7.04 -4.06 6.51
CA ILE A 14 5.58 -3.98 6.61
C ILE A 14 5.07 -5.29 7.24
N ASN A 15 4.62 -5.23 8.48
CA ASN A 15 4.00 -6.37 9.15
C ASN A 15 2.62 -6.69 8.55
N ARG A 16 1.74 -5.68 8.44
CA ARG A 16 0.45 -5.78 7.76
C ARG A 16 -0.02 -4.42 7.25
N LEU A 17 -0.39 -4.34 5.97
CA LEU A 17 -1.02 -3.17 5.35
C LEU A 17 -2.23 -3.62 4.53
N SER A 18 -3.36 -2.95 4.73
CA SER A 18 -4.60 -3.15 3.99
C SER A 18 -5.09 -1.79 3.51
N LEU A 19 -5.21 -1.61 2.19
CA LEU A 19 -5.66 -0.37 1.58
C LEU A 19 -6.78 -0.64 0.59
N MET A 20 -7.85 0.13 0.69
CA MET A 20 -8.88 0.20 -0.35
C MET A 20 -8.54 1.35 -1.30
N LEU A 21 -8.49 1.04 -2.59
CA LEU A 21 -8.04 1.96 -3.63
C LEU A 21 -9.21 2.39 -4.51
N ASN A 22 -9.12 3.62 -4.98
CA ASN A 22 -9.99 4.31 -5.90
C ASN A 22 -9.12 5.04 -6.94
N LYS A 23 -9.77 5.73 -7.88
CA LYS A 23 -9.09 6.33 -9.04
C LYS A 23 -8.16 7.51 -8.73
N THR A 24 -8.23 8.09 -7.53
CA THR A 24 -7.51 9.30 -7.17
C THR A 24 -6.51 9.10 -6.03
N ASN A 25 -6.34 7.87 -5.54
CA ASN A 25 -5.36 7.61 -4.48
C ASN A 25 -3.93 7.87 -4.96
N VAL A 26 -3.19 8.61 -4.15
CA VAL A 26 -1.74 8.80 -4.28
C VAL A 26 -1.11 8.34 -2.98
N LEU A 27 -0.16 7.39 -3.05
CA LEU A 27 0.61 6.92 -1.90
C LEU A 27 1.98 7.59 -1.93
N ILE A 28 2.36 8.25 -0.83
CA ILE A 28 3.63 8.95 -0.70
C ILE A 28 4.38 8.36 0.49
N GLY A 29 5.63 7.96 0.25
CA GLY A 29 6.53 7.42 1.27
C GLY A 29 7.72 8.34 1.51
N GLY A 30 8.20 8.39 2.75
CA GLY A 30 9.50 8.97 3.09
C GLY A 30 10.63 7.94 2.96
N GLU A 31 11.87 8.35 3.23
CA GLU A 31 13.10 7.58 2.98
C GLU A 31 13.13 6.15 3.57
N ARG A 32 12.28 5.85 4.57
CA ARG A 32 12.22 4.55 5.25
C ARG A 32 10.85 3.86 5.21
N VAL A 33 9.95 4.29 4.31
CA VAL A 33 8.66 3.61 4.12
C VAL A 33 8.87 2.46 3.13
N GLY A 34 8.38 1.26 3.50
CA GLY A 34 8.59 0.00 2.78
C GLY A 34 7.94 -0.10 1.40
#